data_AF-M4AQ24-F1
#
_entry.id   AF-M4AQ24-F1
#
_cell.length_a   1.000
_cell.length_b   1.000
_cell.length_c   1.000
_cell.angle_alpha   90.00
_cell.angle_beta   90.00
_cell.angle_gamma   90.00
#
_symmetry.space_group_name_H-M   'P 1'
#
loop_
_entity.id
_entity.type
_entity.pdbx_description
1 polymer ?
#
loop_
_entity_poly.entity_id
_entity_poly.type
_entity_poly.pdbx_seq_one_letter_code
_entity_poly.pdbx_strand_id
1 'polypeptide(L)'
;MERILVGLLLLAGWFSLSTCRQYHFVNQSSTWSEALTHCRQTYTDLASISSVDENNELKKTLNSAGHSSDVRIGLYNEVDWKWSDGFSSSGADYRNWYTSAYDPDFIGANQFCVNIYQNGLWLDTECSSKLPFVCYIGTRLAREFVFVNKSTDWRSAQKYCRESYTDLATVSTDAENKKINNLTNKTLAWIGLFRDKKFSWSDGSSFQFSSWDNVMNEIGSMRIICGATSVTRSVAWKFLSCEKKLPFVCYSLPPEAKQAMKMTIESEDSVGLNNPALKANILKKLQDRLEAKGVSGVSLEWTEQAGRKQAEGDKGG
;
A
#
# COMPACT_ATOMS: atom_id res chain seq x y z
N MET A 1 -52.52 17.16 -3.09
CA MET A 1 -51.48 16.45 -3.86
C MET A 1 -50.14 16.78 -3.24
N GLU A 2 -49.63 15.89 -2.40
CA GLU A 2 -48.28 16.04 -1.82
C GLU A 2 -47.29 15.23 -2.65
N ARG A 3 -46.15 15.85 -2.96
CA ARG A 3 -45.07 15.26 -3.77
C ARG A 3 -43.91 14.97 -2.84
N ILE A 4 -43.58 13.70 -2.68
CA ILE A 4 -42.46 13.26 -1.83
C ILE A 4 -41.42 12.63 -2.75
N LEU A 5 -40.15 13.07 -2.63
CA LEU A 5 -39.03 12.57 -3.42
C LEU A 5 -38.42 11.32 -2.76
N VAL A 6 -37.97 10.36 -3.58
CA VAL A 6 -37.13 9.22 -3.16
C VAL A 6 -35.97 9.13 -4.12
N GLY A 7 -34.74 9.23 -3.62
CA GLY A 7 -33.54 9.21 -4.46
C GLY A 7 -33.10 7.79 -4.83
N LEU A 8 -32.82 7.55 -6.12
CA LEU A 8 -32.11 6.37 -6.61
C LEU A 8 -31.54 6.53 -8.02
N LEU A 9 -30.23 6.35 -8.15
CA LEU A 9 -29.58 6.29 -9.43
C LEU A 9 -29.38 4.89 -9.95
N LEU A 10 -29.69 4.70 -11.23
CA LEU A 10 -28.84 3.87 -12.08
C LEU A 10 -28.82 4.47 -13.50
N LEU A 11 -27.62 4.77 -14.00
CA LEU A 11 -27.35 4.72 -15.43
C LEU A 11 -26.31 3.66 -15.69
N ALA A 12 -26.65 2.79 -16.64
CA ALA A 12 -25.91 1.62 -17.03
C ALA A 12 -24.57 1.99 -17.69
N GLY A 13 -23.56 1.29 -17.24
CA GLY A 13 -22.23 1.15 -17.80
C GLY A 13 -21.50 0.28 -16.80
N TRP A 14 -20.73 -0.71 -17.25
CA TRP A 14 -19.81 -1.42 -16.36
C TRP A 14 -18.78 -0.43 -15.82
N PHE A 15 -19.16 0.35 -14.82
CA PHE A 15 -18.24 1.06 -13.99
C PHE A 15 -17.66 0.00 -13.08
N SER A 16 -16.43 -0.42 -13.40
CA SER A 16 -15.46 -0.65 -12.35
C SER A 16 -15.75 0.38 -11.27
N LEU A 17 -16.08 -0.03 -10.05
CA LEU A 17 -16.03 0.83 -8.87
C LEU A 17 -14.56 1.20 -8.66
N SER A 18 -13.99 1.93 -9.62
CA SER A 18 -12.76 2.65 -9.47
C SER A 18 -13.14 3.72 -8.46
N THR A 19 -12.79 3.46 -7.20
CA THR A 19 -12.72 4.46 -6.14
C THR A 19 -11.82 5.57 -6.67
N CYS A 20 -12.43 6.57 -7.32
CA CYS A 20 -11.69 7.59 -8.03
C CYS A 20 -11.19 8.57 -6.97
N ARG A 21 -10.10 8.20 -6.29
CA ARG A 21 -9.44 9.03 -5.29
C ARG A 21 -9.12 10.38 -5.92
N GLN A 22 -9.61 11.44 -5.31
CA GLN A 22 -9.25 12.80 -5.69
C GLN A 22 -7.99 13.19 -4.93
N TYR A 23 -6.90 13.46 -5.64
CA TYR A 23 -5.62 13.82 -5.03
C TYR A 23 -5.50 15.32 -4.79
N HIS A 24 -4.97 15.69 -3.62
CA HIS A 24 -4.79 17.06 -3.18
C HIS A 24 -3.33 17.29 -2.79
N PHE A 25 -2.62 18.10 -3.57
CA PHE A 25 -1.26 18.51 -3.24
C PHE A 25 -1.26 19.55 -2.12
N VAL A 26 -0.44 19.31 -1.09
CA VAL A 26 -0.25 20.22 0.04
C VAL A 26 1.21 20.68 0.05
N ASN A 27 1.41 21.98 -0.23
CA ASN A 27 2.72 22.61 -0.26
C ASN A 27 3.23 22.97 1.15
N GLN A 28 3.31 21.98 2.04
CA GLN A 28 3.81 22.13 3.39
C GLN A 28 4.90 21.09 3.63
N SER A 29 6.10 21.53 4.04
CA SER A 29 7.21 20.62 4.33
C SER A 29 7.03 19.95 5.69
N SER A 30 6.69 18.66 5.68
CA SER A 30 6.34 17.89 6.88
C SER A 30 6.97 16.50 6.90
N THR A 31 7.18 15.95 8.10
CA THR A 31 7.53 14.53 8.25
C THR A 31 6.37 13.65 7.79
N TRP A 32 6.62 12.36 7.58
CA TRP A 32 5.54 11.46 7.12
C TRP A 32 4.38 11.39 8.13
N SER A 33 4.68 11.36 9.44
CA SER A 33 3.67 11.32 10.49
C SER A 33 2.86 12.62 10.59
N GLU A 34 3.53 13.78 10.46
CA GLU A 34 2.87 15.09 10.41
C GLU A 34 1.93 15.19 9.20
N ALA A 35 2.40 14.77 8.02
CA ALA A 35 1.61 14.76 6.79
C ALA A 35 0.39 13.82 6.88
N LEU A 36 0.58 12.62 7.44
CA LEU A 36 -0.51 11.68 7.71
C LEU A 36 -1.58 12.31 8.61
N THR A 37 -1.14 12.93 9.71
CA THR A 37 -2.04 13.61 10.65
C THR A 37 -2.84 14.71 9.96
N HIS A 38 -2.17 15.56 9.15
CA HIS A 38 -2.84 16.61 8.39
C HIS A 38 -3.88 16.03 7.42
N CYS A 39 -3.53 15.01 6.65
CA CYS A 39 -4.44 14.41 5.68
C CYS A 39 -5.66 13.80 6.35
N ARG A 40 -5.51 13.15 7.51
CA ARG A 40 -6.65 12.56 8.25
C ARG A 40 -7.53 13.61 8.93
N GLN A 41 -7.01 14.80 9.19
CA GLN A 41 -7.80 15.90 9.75
C GLN A 41 -8.61 16.67 8.71
N THR A 42 -8.12 16.73 7.46
CA THR A 42 -8.66 17.61 6.41
C THR A 42 -9.25 16.85 5.22
N TYR A 43 -8.77 15.64 4.96
CA TYR A 43 -9.10 14.79 3.82
C TYR A 43 -9.38 13.36 4.32
N THR A 44 -9.17 12.33 3.49
CA THR A 44 -9.30 10.92 3.92
C THR A 44 -7.99 10.40 4.53
N ASP A 45 -6.90 10.35 3.75
CA ASP A 45 -5.58 9.87 4.20
C ASP A 45 -4.49 10.43 3.26
N LEU A 46 -3.22 10.13 3.53
CA LEU A 46 -2.15 10.28 2.53
C LEU A 46 -2.45 9.44 1.30
N ALA A 47 -2.00 9.91 0.13
CA ALA A 47 -2.24 9.27 -1.16
C ALA A 47 -1.86 7.78 -1.15
N SER A 48 -2.85 6.91 -1.36
CA SER A 48 -2.69 5.51 -1.69
C SER A 48 -3.02 5.29 -3.17
N ILE A 49 -2.27 4.41 -3.84
CA ILE A 49 -2.30 4.30 -5.31
C ILE A 49 -2.47 2.83 -5.69
N SER A 50 -3.65 2.47 -6.21
CA SER A 50 -3.99 1.08 -6.56
C SER A 50 -3.91 0.76 -8.05
N SER A 51 -3.65 1.75 -8.91
CA SER A 51 -3.65 1.56 -10.36
C SER A 51 -2.76 2.55 -11.09
N VAL A 52 -2.47 2.24 -12.36
CA VAL A 52 -1.78 3.16 -13.27
C VAL A 52 -2.57 4.45 -13.49
N ASP A 53 -3.90 4.38 -13.51
CA ASP A 53 -4.78 5.54 -13.70
C ASP A 53 -4.71 6.48 -12.50
N GLU A 54 -4.71 5.93 -11.29
CA GLU A 54 -4.50 6.72 -10.07
C GLU A 54 -3.11 7.35 -10.02
N ASN A 55 -2.07 6.62 -10.46
CA ASN A 55 -0.71 7.18 -10.53
C ASN A 55 -0.61 8.33 -11.55
N ASN A 56 -1.33 8.20 -12.68
CA ASN A 56 -1.45 9.25 -13.68
C ASN A 56 -2.24 10.46 -13.15
N GLU A 57 -3.28 10.23 -12.36
CA GLU A 57 -4.06 11.31 -11.74
C GLU A 57 -3.23 12.09 -10.72
N LEU A 58 -2.48 11.38 -9.85
CA LEU A 58 -1.50 11.99 -8.96
C LEU A 58 -0.51 12.88 -9.73
N LYS A 59 0.01 12.38 -10.86
CA LYS A 59 0.90 13.14 -11.75
C LYS A 59 0.25 14.41 -12.29
N LYS A 60 -1.02 14.35 -12.71
CA LYS A 60 -1.75 15.54 -13.17
C LYS A 60 -1.91 16.56 -12.04
N THR A 61 -2.24 16.12 -10.83
CA THR A 61 -2.37 17.00 -9.65
C THR A 61 -1.08 17.75 -9.38
N LEU A 62 0.07 17.06 -9.39
CA LEU A 62 1.38 17.67 -9.17
C LEU A 62 1.79 18.64 -10.30
N ASN A 63 1.56 18.24 -11.55
CA ASN A 63 1.82 19.10 -12.71
C ASN A 63 0.97 20.38 -12.68
N SER A 64 -0.31 20.25 -12.32
CA SER A 64 -1.23 21.40 -12.22
C SER A 64 -0.81 22.37 -11.10
N ALA A 65 -0.20 21.84 -10.04
CA ALA A 65 0.40 22.63 -8.97
C ALA A 65 1.78 23.22 -9.34
N GLY A 66 2.33 22.91 -10.51
CA GLY A 66 3.68 23.32 -10.91
C GLY A 66 4.79 22.74 -10.05
N HIS A 67 4.54 21.63 -9.34
CA HIS A 67 5.51 21.05 -8.41
C HIS A 67 6.38 19.99 -9.10
N SER A 68 7.70 20.04 -8.87
CA SER A 68 8.67 19.18 -9.56
C SER A 68 9.67 18.48 -8.64
N SER A 69 9.46 18.49 -7.31
CA SER A 69 10.31 17.80 -6.34
C SER A 69 9.59 16.64 -5.65
N ASP A 70 10.31 15.89 -4.82
CA ASP A 70 9.74 14.75 -4.12
C ASP A 70 8.57 15.14 -3.20
N VAL A 71 7.52 14.32 -3.20
CA VAL A 71 6.37 14.49 -2.28
C VAL A 71 6.07 13.19 -1.53
N ARG A 72 5.61 13.28 -0.28
CA ARG A 72 5.16 12.11 0.50
C ARG A 72 3.85 11.55 -0.03
N ILE A 73 3.77 10.23 0.04
CA ILE A 73 2.56 9.43 -0.18
C ILE A 73 2.34 8.49 1.01
N GLY A 74 1.19 7.83 1.06
CA GLY A 74 0.78 6.98 2.18
C GLY A 74 1.50 5.63 2.25
N LEU A 75 2.44 5.36 1.35
CA LEU A 75 3.18 4.11 1.32
C LEU A 75 4.20 4.08 2.47
N TYR A 76 4.31 2.94 3.14
CA TYR A 76 5.37 2.70 4.11
C TYR A 76 5.77 1.22 4.12
N ASN A 77 6.93 0.94 4.70
CA ASN A 77 7.40 -0.42 4.92
C ASN A 77 8.18 -0.52 6.23
N GLU A 78 7.88 -1.57 6.99
CA GLU A 78 8.67 -1.99 8.14
C GLU A 78 9.83 -2.87 7.66
N VAL A 79 11.03 -2.50 8.04
CA VAL A 79 12.28 -3.17 7.70
C VAL A 79 12.59 -4.16 8.82
N ASP A 80 12.21 -5.42 8.59
CA ASP A 80 12.37 -6.51 9.56
C ASP A 80 13.11 -7.69 8.91
N TRP A 81 14.41 -7.76 9.19
CA TRP A 81 15.32 -8.78 8.68
C TRP A 81 15.29 -10.05 9.54
N LYS A 82 15.06 -11.21 8.92
CA LYS A 82 14.82 -12.49 9.57
C LYS A 82 15.76 -13.57 9.05
N TRP A 83 16.08 -14.52 9.92
CA TRP A 83 16.78 -15.74 9.55
C TRP A 83 15.79 -16.81 9.11
N SER A 84 16.14 -17.53 8.03
CA SER A 84 15.30 -18.54 7.39
C SER A 84 14.94 -19.73 8.29
N ASP A 85 15.80 -20.04 9.25
CA ASP A 85 15.61 -21.09 10.26
C ASP A 85 14.65 -20.70 11.41
N GLY A 86 14.06 -19.49 11.36
CA GLY A 86 13.17 -18.97 12.39
C GLY A 86 13.91 -18.51 13.67
N PHE A 87 15.21 -18.26 13.60
CA PHE A 87 15.97 -17.70 14.71
C PHE A 87 15.62 -16.21 14.92
N SER A 88 15.00 -15.90 16.06
CA SER A 88 14.37 -14.61 16.35
C SER A 88 14.72 -14.04 17.74
N SER A 89 15.90 -14.32 18.29
CA SER A 89 16.41 -13.53 19.43
C SER A 89 17.18 -12.30 18.93
N SER A 90 17.70 -11.49 19.86
CA SER A 90 18.78 -10.50 19.65
C SER A 90 19.98 -11.01 18.82
N GLY A 91 20.04 -12.28 18.42
CA GLY A 91 20.96 -12.76 17.38
C GLY A 91 20.58 -12.35 15.94
N ALA A 92 19.49 -11.61 15.74
CA ALA A 92 19.30 -10.75 14.57
C ALA A 92 20.00 -9.37 14.72
N ASP A 93 20.75 -9.12 15.79
CA ASP A 93 21.51 -7.85 15.93
C ASP A 93 22.86 -7.92 15.20
N TYR A 94 23.42 -9.13 15.06
CA TYR A 94 24.64 -9.31 14.28
C TYR A 94 24.36 -9.05 12.80
N ARG A 95 25.03 -8.02 12.28
CA ARG A 95 24.97 -7.59 10.89
C ARG A 95 26.38 -7.29 10.45
N ASN A 96 26.78 -7.87 9.33
CA ASN A 96 28.07 -7.60 8.73
C ASN A 96 27.91 -6.97 7.34
N TRP A 97 26.99 -6.00 7.23
CA TRP A 97 26.71 -5.29 5.98
C TRP A 97 27.97 -4.71 5.36
N TYR A 98 28.03 -4.67 4.03
CA TYR A 98 29.09 -3.99 3.31
C TYR A 98 29.14 -2.52 3.72
N THR A 99 30.30 -2.03 4.17
CA THR A 99 30.42 -0.74 4.87
C THR A 99 30.46 0.47 3.91
N SER A 100 29.68 0.44 2.83
CA SER A 100 29.28 1.69 2.19
C SER A 100 28.23 2.36 3.08
N ALA A 101 28.07 3.69 3.03
CA ALA A 101 27.03 4.38 3.81
C ALA A 101 25.59 3.99 3.40
N TYR A 102 25.43 3.04 2.48
CA TYR A 102 24.21 2.81 1.73
C TYR A 102 23.71 1.37 1.80
N ASP A 103 24.50 0.38 2.24
CA ASP A 103 24.02 -1.00 2.35
C ASP A 103 23.27 -1.26 3.68
N PRO A 104 22.14 -2.01 3.67
CA PRO A 104 21.44 -2.51 2.48
C PRO A 104 20.84 -1.36 1.67
N ASP A 105 21.05 -1.39 0.34
CA ASP A 105 20.84 -0.26 -0.56
C ASP A 105 19.48 -0.28 -1.28
N PHE A 106 18.83 -1.47 -1.30
CA PHE A 106 17.43 -1.71 -1.67
C PHE A 106 16.96 -0.95 -2.91
N ILE A 107 17.79 -0.99 -3.95
CA ILE A 107 17.54 -0.51 -5.29
C ILE A 107 16.20 -1.03 -5.80
N GLY A 108 15.39 -0.10 -6.33
CA GLY A 108 14.09 -0.43 -6.92
C GLY A 108 13.11 -1.14 -5.97
N ALA A 109 13.38 -1.10 -4.66
CA ALA A 109 12.65 -1.81 -3.63
C ALA A 109 12.52 -3.34 -3.91
N ASN A 110 13.58 -3.96 -4.47
CA ASN A 110 13.52 -5.35 -4.96
C ASN A 110 14.54 -6.33 -4.33
N GLN A 111 15.48 -5.85 -3.50
CA GLN A 111 16.52 -6.64 -2.85
C GLN A 111 16.07 -7.11 -1.45
N PHE A 112 15.59 -8.35 -1.36
CA PHE A 112 15.01 -8.91 -0.11
C PHE A 112 15.80 -10.10 0.46
N CYS A 113 16.84 -10.56 -0.24
CA CYS A 113 17.63 -11.73 0.15
C CYS A 113 19.10 -11.33 0.28
N VAL A 114 19.84 -11.99 1.17
CA VAL A 114 21.21 -11.57 1.49
C VAL A 114 22.22 -12.62 1.07
N ASN A 115 23.31 -12.15 0.47
CA ASN A 115 24.50 -12.96 0.22
C ASN A 115 25.69 -12.45 1.04
N ILE A 116 26.62 -13.36 1.32
CA ILE A 116 27.96 -12.99 1.78
C ILE A 116 28.85 -12.73 0.56
N TYR A 117 29.53 -11.59 0.57
CA TYR A 117 30.43 -11.11 -0.48
C TYR A 117 31.86 -11.62 -0.28
N GLN A 118 32.74 -11.34 -1.24
CA GLN A 118 34.12 -11.87 -1.30
C GLN A 118 35.00 -11.48 -0.10
N ASN A 119 34.65 -10.39 0.59
CA ASN A 119 35.36 -9.89 1.78
C ASN A 119 34.66 -10.30 3.09
N GLY A 120 33.64 -11.15 3.02
CA GLY A 120 32.84 -11.58 4.16
C GLY A 120 31.75 -10.60 4.59
N LEU A 121 31.64 -9.43 3.95
CA LEU A 121 30.56 -8.48 4.20
C LEU A 121 29.27 -8.91 3.47
N TRP A 122 28.13 -8.38 3.87
CA TRP A 122 26.82 -8.79 3.37
C TRP A 122 26.23 -7.76 2.42
N LEU A 123 25.53 -8.25 1.39
CA LEU A 123 24.81 -7.45 0.41
C LEU A 123 23.38 -7.95 0.32
N ASP A 124 22.40 -7.03 0.29
CA ASP A 124 21.06 -7.36 -0.15
C ASP A 124 21.03 -7.49 -1.68
N THR A 125 20.24 -8.43 -2.16
CA THR A 125 20.19 -8.80 -3.58
C THR A 125 18.79 -9.30 -3.91
N GLU A 126 18.42 -9.17 -5.18
CA GLU A 126 17.22 -9.79 -5.71
C GLU A 126 17.23 -11.30 -5.43
N CYS A 127 16.20 -11.81 -4.78
CA CYS A 127 16.09 -13.23 -4.42
C CYS A 127 16.14 -14.18 -5.63
N SER A 128 15.86 -13.68 -6.83
CA SER A 128 15.91 -14.41 -8.11
C SER A 128 17.32 -14.63 -8.64
N SER A 129 18.32 -13.90 -8.14
CA SER A 129 19.72 -14.05 -8.54
C SER A 129 20.20 -15.48 -8.35
N LYS A 130 21.04 -15.97 -9.26
CA LYS A 130 21.53 -17.34 -9.22
C LYS A 130 22.92 -17.33 -8.58
N LEU A 131 23.01 -17.77 -7.33
CA LEU A 131 24.26 -17.84 -6.57
C LEU A 131 24.45 -19.23 -5.96
N PRO A 132 25.70 -19.66 -5.72
CA PRO A 132 26.03 -20.68 -4.72
C PRO A 132 25.43 -20.33 -3.36
N PHE A 133 25.43 -21.28 -2.43
CA PHE A 133 24.79 -21.06 -1.13
C PHE A 133 25.44 -21.87 -0.02
N VAL A 134 25.24 -21.40 1.21
CA VAL A 134 25.79 -22.01 2.41
C VAL A 134 24.63 -22.57 3.24
N CYS A 135 24.63 -23.88 3.47
CA CYS A 135 23.73 -24.52 4.41
C CYS A 135 24.40 -24.64 5.78
N TYR A 136 23.63 -24.92 6.82
CA TYR A 136 24.17 -25.42 8.07
C TYR A 136 23.52 -26.73 8.51
N ILE A 137 24.25 -27.50 9.30
CA ILE A 137 23.77 -28.67 10.03
C ILE A 137 24.06 -28.48 11.54
N GLY A 138 23.28 -29.18 12.37
CA GLY A 138 23.45 -29.16 13.82
C GLY A 138 22.48 -28.23 14.53
N THR A 139 22.80 -27.91 15.78
CA THR A 139 21.94 -27.11 16.66
C THR A 139 22.34 -25.64 16.63
N ARG A 140 21.51 -24.79 17.25
CA ARG A 140 21.79 -23.35 17.36
C ARG A 140 23.10 -23.00 18.08
N LEU A 141 23.60 -23.88 18.96
CA LEU A 141 24.83 -23.66 19.72
C LEU A 141 26.07 -24.30 19.07
N ALA A 142 25.86 -25.17 18.09
CA ALA A 142 26.91 -25.93 17.42
C ALA A 142 26.52 -26.17 15.97
N ARG A 143 26.72 -25.13 15.14
CA ARG A 143 26.48 -25.18 13.70
C ARG A 143 27.75 -25.54 12.93
N GLU A 144 27.61 -26.46 12.00
CA GLU A 144 28.61 -26.70 10.97
C GLU A 144 28.08 -26.18 9.64
N PHE A 145 28.91 -25.42 8.93
CA PHE A 145 28.54 -24.79 7.67
C PHE A 145 29.02 -25.65 6.50
N VAL A 146 28.17 -25.77 5.49
CA VAL A 146 28.44 -26.54 4.26
C VAL A 146 28.23 -25.64 3.07
N PHE A 147 29.29 -25.41 2.30
CA PHE A 147 29.20 -24.65 1.05
C PHE A 147 28.76 -25.57 -0.07
N VAL A 148 27.70 -25.17 -0.77
CA VAL A 148 27.13 -25.88 -1.90
C VAL A 148 27.41 -25.07 -3.16
N ASN A 149 28.33 -25.57 -3.97
CA ASN A 149 28.70 -24.97 -5.25
C ASN A 149 27.66 -25.28 -6.35
N LYS A 150 26.41 -24.89 -6.13
CA LYS A 150 25.30 -24.98 -7.08
C LYS A 150 24.62 -23.63 -7.17
N SER A 151 24.55 -23.07 -8.38
CA SER A 151 23.96 -21.75 -8.58
C SER A 151 22.44 -21.83 -8.70
N THR A 152 21.71 -21.18 -7.79
CA THR A 152 20.24 -21.17 -7.76
C THR A 152 19.67 -19.90 -7.10
N ASP A 153 18.36 -19.67 -7.22
CA ASP A 153 17.68 -18.60 -6.48
C ASP A 153 17.58 -18.92 -4.99
N TRP A 154 17.40 -17.88 -4.17
CA TRP A 154 17.43 -17.98 -2.71
C TRP A 154 16.42 -19.00 -2.17
N ARG A 155 15.21 -19.02 -2.73
CA ARG A 155 14.15 -19.94 -2.29
C ARG A 155 14.48 -21.39 -2.59
N SER A 156 15.04 -21.65 -3.78
CA SER A 156 15.49 -22.98 -4.17
C SER A 156 16.72 -23.43 -3.38
N ALA A 157 17.62 -22.51 -3.03
CA ALA A 157 18.74 -22.77 -2.12
C ALA A 157 18.25 -23.18 -0.72
N GLN A 158 17.31 -22.42 -0.15
CA GLN A 158 16.66 -22.73 1.12
C GLN A 158 16.01 -24.11 1.10
N LYS A 159 15.23 -24.40 0.04
CA LYS A 159 14.60 -25.69 -0.15
C LYS A 159 15.63 -26.83 -0.13
N TYR A 160 16.70 -26.68 -0.91
CA TYR A 160 17.78 -27.67 -0.94
C TYR A 160 18.41 -27.87 0.44
N CYS A 161 18.71 -26.79 1.17
CA CYS A 161 19.28 -26.90 2.50
C CYS A 161 18.35 -27.60 3.49
N ARG A 162 17.03 -27.42 3.38
CA ARG A 162 16.04 -28.12 4.23
C ARG A 162 15.84 -29.59 3.85
N GLU A 163 16.12 -29.95 2.60
CA GLU A 163 16.04 -31.34 2.13
C GLU A 163 17.29 -32.15 2.50
N SER A 164 18.46 -31.50 2.58
CA SER A 164 19.76 -32.17 2.75
C SER A 164 20.50 -31.85 4.05
N TYR A 165 20.11 -30.77 4.74
CA TYR A 165 20.73 -30.23 5.96
C TYR A 165 19.64 -29.66 6.88
N THR A 166 19.95 -28.63 7.71
CA THR A 166 18.96 -27.96 8.55
C THR A 166 18.27 -26.81 7.81
N ASP A 167 19.01 -25.77 7.40
CA ASP A 167 18.51 -24.63 6.62
C ASP A 167 19.71 -23.88 5.98
N LEU A 168 19.47 -22.79 5.27
CA LEU A 168 20.51 -21.82 4.91
C LEU A 168 21.22 -21.29 6.15
N ALA A 169 22.49 -20.92 5.99
CA ALA A 169 23.34 -20.48 7.08
C ALA A 169 22.77 -19.28 7.85
N THR A 170 22.51 -19.49 9.13
CA THR A 170 22.31 -18.43 10.12
C THR A 170 23.65 -17.98 10.67
N VAL A 171 23.93 -16.68 10.61
CA VAL A 171 25.20 -16.09 11.05
C VAL A 171 24.94 -15.18 12.23
N SER A 172 25.40 -15.58 13.41
CA SER A 172 25.14 -14.90 14.68
C SER A 172 26.38 -14.29 15.34
N THR A 173 27.57 -14.56 14.79
CA THR A 173 28.85 -14.05 15.32
C THR A 173 29.87 -13.78 14.20
N ASP A 174 30.85 -12.92 14.49
CA ASP A 174 32.01 -12.69 13.61
C ASP A 174 32.81 -13.96 13.31
N ALA A 175 32.90 -14.87 14.27
CA ALA A 175 33.62 -16.13 14.11
C ALA A 175 32.92 -17.02 13.07
N GLU A 176 31.59 -17.13 13.14
CA GLU A 176 30.79 -17.84 12.13
C GLU A 176 30.92 -17.17 10.76
N ASN A 177 30.85 -15.84 10.69
CA ASN A 177 30.97 -15.10 9.43
C ASN A 177 32.33 -15.33 8.75
N LYS A 178 33.43 -15.27 9.52
CA LYS A 178 34.78 -15.57 9.02
C LYS A 178 34.92 -17.02 8.55
N LYS A 179 34.33 -17.98 9.29
CA LYS A 179 34.31 -19.40 8.90
C LYS A 179 33.61 -19.59 7.56
N ILE A 180 32.46 -18.95 7.36
CA ILE A 180 31.74 -19.00 6.09
C ILE A 180 32.55 -18.35 4.96
N ASN A 181 33.09 -17.15 5.16
CA ASN A 181 33.86 -16.45 4.13
C ASN A 181 35.09 -17.27 3.65
N ASN A 182 35.76 -17.96 4.57
CA ASN A 182 36.85 -18.86 4.22
C ASN A 182 36.34 -20.10 3.47
N LEU A 183 35.21 -20.67 3.91
CA LEU A 183 34.59 -21.85 3.30
C LEU A 183 34.13 -21.59 1.86
N THR A 184 33.62 -20.40 1.57
CA THR A 184 33.21 -20.03 0.20
C THR A 184 34.39 -19.68 -0.70
N ASN A 185 35.61 -19.64 -0.15
CA ASN A 185 36.82 -19.20 -0.86
C ASN A 185 36.60 -17.85 -1.55
N LYS A 186 36.00 -16.88 -0.84
CA LYS A 186 35.66 -15.54 -1.35
C LYS A 186 34.68 -15.55 -2.53
N THR A 187 33.93 -16.63 -2.73
CA THR A 187 32.82 -16.67 -3.69
C THR A 187 31.56 -16.11 -3.04
N LEU A 188 30.78 -15.33 -3.80
CA LEU A 188 29.48 -14.86 -3.35
C LEU A 188 28.56 -16.05 -3.09
N ALA A 189 27.87 -16.06 -1.95
CA ALA A 189 26.97 -17.16 -1.63
C ALA A 189 25.76 -16.69 -0.83
N TRP A 190 24.59 -17.29 -1.09
CA TRP A 190 23.41 -17.07 -0.27
C TRP A 190 23.63 -17.50 1.17
N ILE A 191 23.15 -16.67 2.10
CA ILE A 191 22.96 -16.98 3.51
C ILE A 191 21.47 -16.90 3.86
N GLY A 192 21.09 -17.33 5.06
CA GLY A 192 19.70 -17.45 5.48
C GLY A 192 19.00 -16.13 5.81
N LEU A 193 19.69 -14.98 5.71
CA LEU A 193 19.10 -13.68 6.03
C LEU A 193 18.22 -13.19 4.88
N PHE A 194 16.99 -12.81 5.19
CA PHE A 194 16.02 -12.28 4.24
C PHE A 194 15.09 -11.28 4.93
N ARG A 195 14.28 -10.56 4.15
CA ARG A 195 13.21 -9.68 4.65
C ARG A 195 11.91 -9.96 3.92
N ASP A 196 10.80 -9.83 4.64
CA ASP A 196 9.48 -10.01 4.04
C ASP A 196 9.14 -8.85 3.09
N LYS A 197 8.52 -9.18 1.95
CA LYS A 197 7.98 -8.20 0.99
C LYS A 197 6.65 -7.64 1.48
N LYS A 198 6.66 -6.78 2.51
CA LYS A 198 5.44 -6.21 3.11
C LYS A 198 5.32 -4.71 2.91
N PHE A 199 4.84 -4.30 1.74
CA PHE A 199 4.49 -2.91 1.48
C PHE A 199 3.07 -2.62 1.93
N SER A 200 2.88 -1.50 2.63
CA SER A 200 1.60 -1.14 3.25
C SER A 200 1.21 0.28 2.91
N TRP A 201 -0.08 0.51 2.70
CA TRP A 201 -0.67 1.84 2.60
C TRP A 201 -1.22 2.27 3.97
N SER A 202 -1.05 3.55 4.32
CA SER A 202 -1.51 4.12 5.59
C SER A 202 -3.03 4.03 5.78
N ASP A 203 -3.79 4.02 4.69
CA ASP A 203 -5.24 3.86 4.69
C ASP A 203 -5.70 2.39 4.83
N GLY A 204 -4.77 1.43 4.89
CA GLY A 204 -5.05 0.01 4.99
C GLY A 204 -5.49 -0.67 3.69
N SER A 205 -5.47 0.05 2.56
CA SER A 205 -5.78 -0.53 1.25
C SER A 205 -4.73 -1.56 0.81
N SER A 206 -5.14 -2.50 -0.04
CA SER A 206 -4.26 -3.58 -0.48
C SER A 206 -3.18 -3.08 -1.45
N PHE A 207 -1.93 -3.53 -1.24
CA PHE A 207 -0.83 -3.27 -2.17
C PHE A 207 -0.88 -4.22 -3.38
N GLN A 208 -1.51 -3.77 -4.47
CA GLN A 208 -1.69 -4.56 -5.72
C GLN A 208 -0.96 -3.96 -6.94
N PHE A 209 -0.53 -2.71 -6.83
CA PHE A 209 0.12 -1.96 -7.89
C PHE A 209 1.39 -1.31 -7.35
N SER A 210 2.41 -1.24 -8.19
CA SER A 210 3.65 -0.57 -7.87
C SER A 210 4.22 0.16 -9.08
N SER A 211 4.77 1.34 -8.85
CA SER A 211 5.46 2.12 -9.88
C SER A 211 6.85 2.54 -9.38
N TRP A 212 7.69 1.58 -8.97
CA TRP A 212 9.00 1.84 -8.37
C TRP A 212 9.94 2.61 -9.32
N ASP A 213 10.65 3.60 -8.78
CA ASP A 213 11.79 4.24 -9.42
C ASP A 213 13.01 3.33 -9.25
N ASN A 214 13.82 3.21 -10.30
CA ASN A 214 15.03 2.40 -10.26
C ASN A 214 16.18 3.22 -9.65
N VAL A 215 16.04 3.51 -8.36
CA VAL A 215 17.01 4.27 -7.55
C VAL A 215 17.35 3.52 -6.29
N MET A 216 18.53 3.84 -5.76
CA MET A 216 18.94 3.42 -4.43
C MET A 216 18.01 4.03 -3.38
N ASN A 217 17.52 3.21 -2.47
CA ASN A 217 16.73 3.64 -1.33
C ASN A 217 17.63 3.55 -0.11
N GLU A 218 18.22 4.68 0.30
CA GLU A 218 19.16 4.74 1.42
C GLU A 218 18.47 4.32 2.73
N ILE A 219 18.36 3.01 2.99
CA ILE A 219 17.65 2.48 4.16
C ILE A 219 18.56 2.50 5.39
N GLY A 220 19.82 2.11 5.20
CA GLY A 220 20.78 1.90 6.29
C GLY A 220 20.18 1.04 7.41
N SER A 221 20.23 1.57 8.64
CA SER A 221 19.70 0.92 9.84
C SER A 221 18.25 1.30 10.19
N MET A 222 17.52 1.95 9.27
CA MET A 222 16.14 2.38 9.53
C MET A 222 15.20 1.18 9.69
N ARG A 223 14.33 1.25 10.70
CA ARG A 223 13.29 0.24 10.96
C ARG A 223 12.01 0.48 10.18
N ILE A 224 11.75 1.73 9.80
CA ILE A 224 10.58 2.11 9.02
C ILE A 224 11.05 3.08 7.95
N ILE A 225 10.61 2.82 6.71
CA ILE A 225 10.83 3.70 5.57
C ILE A 225 9.50 4.11 4.96
N CYS A 226 9.46 5.34 4.48
CA CYS A 226 8.23 5.99 4.06
C CYS A 226 8.34 6.42 2.60
N GLY A 227 7.29 6.16 1.83
CA GLY A 227 7.23 6.38 0.40
C GLY A 227 7.18 7.86 0.02
N ALA A 228 7.81 8.16 -1.10
CA ALA A 228 7.74 9.42 -1.78
C ALA A 228 7.73 9.19 -3.29
N THR A 229 7.20 10.14 -4.06
CA THR A 229 7.32 10.10 -5.52
C THR A 229 8.54 10.87 -5.99
N SER A 230 9.21 10.34 -7.01
CA SER A 230 10.25 10.99 -7.81
C SER A 230 9.58 11.74 -8.96
N VAL A 231 9.20 13.00 -8.73
CA VAL A 231 8.38 13.77 -9.69
C VAL A 231 9.15 14.06 -10.99
N THR A 232 10.47 14.20 -10.91
CA THR A 232 11.35 14.37 -12.09
C THR A 232 11.46 13.13 -12.97
N ARG A 233 11.03 11.94 -12.49
CA ARG A 233 11.11 10.65 -13.19
C ARG A 233 9.74 9.98 -13.30
N SER A 234 8.77 10.70 -13.85
CA SER A 234 7.42 10.16 -14.15
C SER A 234 6.60 9.74 -12.92
N VAL A 235 6.83 10.34 -11.74
CA VAL A 235 6.07 10.04 -10.51
C VAL A 235 6.27 8.57 -10.09
N ALA A 236 7.45 8.02 -10.40
CA ALA A 236 7.87 6.73 -9.89
C ALA A 236 8.15 6.81 -8.38
N TRP A 237 8.05 5.69 -7.67
CA TRP A 237 8.04 5.65 -6.21
C TRP A 237 9.40 5.26 -5.66
N LYS A 238 9.78 5.87 -4.55
CA LYS A 238 10.97 5.51 -3.79
C LYS A 238 10.67 5.59 -2.30
N PHE A 239 11.54 5.01 -1.51
CA PHE A 239 11.55 5.12 -0.07
C PHE A 239 12.57 6.13 0.40
N LEU A 240 12.21 6.88 1.44
CA LEU A 240 13.07 7.82 2.13
C LEU A 240 12.84 7.64 3.65
N SER A 241 13.80 8.12 4.45
CA SER A 241 13.60 8.26 5.90
C SER A 241 12.29 8.96 6.20
N CYS A 242 11.48 8.46 7.14
CA CYS A 242 10.19 9.05 7.53
C CYS A 242 10.32 10.46 8.15
N GLU A 243 11.52 10.81 8.63
CA GLU A 243 11.84 12.11 9.24
C GLU A 243 12.16 13.20 8.20
N LYS A 244 12.44 12.82 6.95
CA LYS A 244 12.71 13.79 5.88
C LYS A 244 11.48 14.66 5.62
N LYS A 245 11.59 15.97 5.81
CA LYS A 245 10.46 16.88 5.59
C LYS A 245 10.27 17.15 4.09
N LEU A 246 9.08 16.88 3.58
CA LEU A 246 8.70 17.08 2.18
C LEU A 246 7.25 17.58 2.10
N PRO A 247 6.86 18.27 1.02
CA PRO A 247 5.47 18.41 0.63
C PRO A 247 4.81 17.05 0.48
N PHE A 248 3.48 17.00 0.49
CA PHE A 248 2.75 15.73 0.52
C PHE A 248 1.46 15.79 -0.26
N VAL A 249 0.92 14.62 -0.58
CA VAL A 249 -0.36 14.50 -1.29
C VAL A 249 -1.33 13.71 -0.43
N CYS A 250 -2.47 14.32 -0.15
CA CYS A 250 -3.61 13.66 0.46
C CYS A 250 -4.55 13.13 -0.63
N TYR A 251 -5.44 12.23 -0.28
CA TYR A 251 -6.60 11.93 -1.12
C TYR A 251 -7.91 12.10 -0.37
N SER A 252 -8.95 12.39 -1.13
CA SER A 252 -10.34 12.28 -0.69
C SER A 252 -11.04 11.23 -1.54
N LEU A 253 -11.97 10.50 -0.93
CA LEU A 253 -12.95 9.77 -1.73
C LEU A 253 -13.95 10.78 -2.32
N PRO A 254 -14.46 10.54 -3.55
CA PRO A 254 -15.58 11.32 -4.05
C PRO A 254 -16.69 11.32 -2.99
N PRO A 255 -17.37 12.45 -2.77
CA PRO A 255 -18.59 12.42 -1.97
C PRO A 255 -19.48 11.31 -2.52
N GLU A 256 -20.04 10.48 -1.65
CA GLU A 256 -21.03 9.48 -2.03
C GLU A 256 -22.01 10.15 -3.00
N ALA A 257 -22.11 9.64 -4.23
CA ALA A 257 -22.91 10.26 -5.27
C ALA A 257 -24.39 10.18 -4.89
N LYS A 258 -24.90 11.19 -4.17
CA LYS A 258 -26.33 11.37 -3.91
C LYS A 258 -26.96 11.91 -5.19
N GLN A 259 -27.74 11.10 -5.89
CA GLN A 259 -28.62 11.61 -6.95
C GLN A 259 -30.06 11.32 -6.57
N ALA A 260 -30.87 12.35 -6.83
CA ALA A 260 -32.30 12.30 -6.64
C ALA A 260 -32.96 11.73 -7.91
N MET A 261 -33.85 10.76 -7.74
CA MET A 261 -34.78 10.31 -8.77
C MET A 261 -36.16 10.83 -8.40
N LYS A 262 -36.94 11.22 -9.40
CA LYS A 262 -38.33 11.63 -9.18
C LYS A 262 -39.23 10.49 -9.60
N MET A 263 -39.94 9.92 -8.64
CA MET A 263 -40.95 8.89 -8.89
C MET A 263 -42.34 9.46 -8.57
N THR A 264 -43.29 9.20 -9.46
CA THR A 264 -44.72 9.47 -9.22
C THR A 264 -45.35 8.18 -8.76
N ILE A 265 -45.98 8.19 -7.59
CA ILE A 265 -46.67 7.03 -7.04
C ILE A 265 -48.15 7.35 -7.08
N GLU A 266 -48.90 6.57 -7.87
CA GLU A 266 -50.35 6.63 -7.94
C GLU A 266 -50.91 5.53 -7.04
N SER A 267 -51.82 5.89 -6.13
CA SER A 267 -52.53 4.97 -5.24
C SER A 267 -54.02 5.06 -5.55
N GLU A 268 -54.66 3.92 -5.78
CA GLU A 268 -56.10 3.83 -6.03
C GLU A 268 -56.92 4.08 -4.75
N ASP A 269 -56.31 3.89 -3.57
CA ASP A 269 -56.95 4.11 -2.28
C ASP A 269 -56.61 5.48 -1.68
N SER A 270 -57.59 6.08 -0.98
CA SER A 270 -57.51 7.38 -0.28
C SER A 270 -56.57 7.41 0.93
N VAL A 271 -55.66 6.43 1.06
CA VAL A 271 -54.67 6.39 2.14
C VAL A 271 -53.52 7.33 1.78
N GLY A 272 -53.42 8.43 2.52
CA GLY A 272 -52.37 9.43 2.29
C GLY A 272 -50.97 8.82 2.34
N LEU A 273 -50.12 9.19 1.37
CA LEU A 273 -48.72 8.77 1.22
C LEU A 273 -47.81 9.18 2.40
N ASN A 274 -48.34 9.85 3.43
CA ASN A 274 -47.63 10.21 4.66
C ASN A 274 -47.60 9.11 5.72
N ASN A 275 -48.21 7.96 5.48
CA ASN A 275 -48.13 6.83 6.41
C ASN A 275 -46.67 6.31 6.47
N PRO A 276 -46.00 6.35 7.64
CA PRO A 276 -44.62 5.87 7.79
C PRO A 276 -44.43 4.39 7.43
N ALA A 277 -45.42 3.54 7.73
CA ALA A 277 -45.37 2.11 7.42
C ALA A 277 -45.45 1.87 5.90
N LEU A 278 -46.25 2.68 5.18
CA LEU A 278 -46.33 2.62 3.73
C LEU A 278 -45.01 3.10 3.10
N LYS A 279 -44.46 4.22 3.59
CA LYS A 279 -43.16 4.76 3.18
C LYS A 279 -42.04 3.71 3.35
N ALA A 280 -41.99 3.01 4.48
CA ALA A 280 -41.01 1.96 4.75
C ALA A 280 -41.16 0.75 3.82
N ASN A 281 -42.40 0.29 3.60
CA ASN A 281 -42.68 -0.83 2.70
C ASN A 281 -42.31 -0.54 1.25
N ILE A 282 -42.52 0.69 0.78
CA ILE A 282 -42.12 1.13 -0.56
C ILE A 282 -40.59 1.13 -0.68
N LEU A 283 -39.85 1.69 0.28
CA LEU A 283 -38.38 1.67 0.27
C LEU A 283 -37.85 0.24 0.24
N LYS A 284 -38.38 -0.65 1.08
CA LYS A 284 -37.98 -2.05 1.12
C LYS A 284 -38.18 -2.73 -0.23
N LYS A 285 -39.37 -2.58 -0.84
CA LYS A 285 -39.65 -3.15 -2.18
C LYS A 285 -38.72 -2.60 -3.27
N LEU A 286 -38.33 -1.33 -3.18
CA LEU A 286 -37.38 -0.73 -4.13
C LEU A 286 -35.97 -1.29 -3.93
N GLN A 287 -35.56 -1.46 -2.68
CA GLN A 287 -34.26 -2.03 -2.32
C GLN A 287 -34.13 -3.47 -2.78
N ASP A 288 -35.13 -4.31 -2.49
CA ASP A 288 -35.18 -5.71 -2.94
C ASP A 288 -35.08 -5.83 -4.48
N ARG A 289 -35.71 -4.90 -5.22
CA ARG A 289 -35.67 -4.88 -6.70
C ARG A 289 -34.31 -4.48 -7.26
N LEU A 290 -33.56 -3.64 -6.57
CA LEU A 290 -32.22 -3.24 -6.98
C LEU A 290 -31.22 -4.37 -6.76
N GLU A 291 -31.31 -5.02 -5.60
CA GLU A 291 -30.50 -6.20 -5.28
C GLU A 291 -30.75 -7.31 -6.30
N ALA A 292 -32.02 -7.58 -6.65
CA ALA A 292 -32.37 -8.53 -7.71
C ALA A 292 -31.81 -8.17 -9.10
N LYS A 293 -31.47 -6.90 -9.33
CA LYS A 293 -30.81 -6.41 -10.56
C LYS A 293 -29.29 -6.34 -10.45
N GLY A 294 -28.69 -6.89 -9.38
CA GLY A 294 -27.24 -6.94 -9.18
C GLY A 294 -26.63 -5.63 -8.67
N VAL A 295 -27.45 -4.73 -8.13
CA VAL A 295 -26.99 -3.46 -7.55
C VAL A 295 -26.92 -3.61 -6.03
N SER A 296 -25.70 -3.64 -5.49
CA SER A 296 -25.42 -3.81 -4.06
C SER A 296 -24.78 -2.57 -3.44
N GLY A 297 -24.97 -2.37 -2.13
CA GLY A 297 -24.33 -1.27 -1.39
C GLY A 297 -25.05 0.07 -1.48
N VAL A 298 -26.33 0.07 -1.87
CA VAL A 298 -27.16 1.28 -1.97
C VAL A 298 -28.09 1.39 -0.76
N SER A 299 -28.16 2.56 -0.14
CA SER A 299 -29.13 2.90 0.92
C SER A 299 -30.19 3.88 0.39
N LEU A 300 -31.46 3.64 0.73
CA LEU A 300 -32.61 4.41 0.23
C LEU A 300 -33.28 5.22 1.33
N GLU A 301 -33.49 6.51 1.08
CA GLU A 301 -34.15 7.41 2.02
C GLU A 301 -35.18 8.31 1.32
N TRP A 302 -36.25 8.65 2.04
CA TRP A 302 -37.22 9.65 1.60
C TRP A 302 -36.66 11.06 1.79
N THR A 303 -36.92 11.94 0.83
CA THR A 303 -36.63 13.38 0.95
C THR A 303 -37.88 14.20 0.67
N GLU A 304 -38.25 15.07 1.59
CA GLU A 304 -39.39 15.98 1.44
C GLU A 304 -38.89 17.31 0.86
N GLN A 305 -39.45 17.73 -0.29
CA GLN A 305 -39.16 19.04 -0.87
C GLN A 305 -40.09 20.07 -0.23
N ALA A 306 -39.54 21.05 0.50
CA ALA A 306 -40.33 22.17 0.99
C ALA A 306 -41.02 22.87 -0.19
N GLY A 307 -42.35 22.94 -0.16
CA GLY A 307 -43.16 23.52 -1.22
C GLY A 307 -42.74 24.95 -1.52
N ARG A 308 -42.48 25.23 -2.81
CA ARG A 308 -42.33 26.59 -3.34
C ARG A 308 -43.63 27.34 -3.01
N LYS A 309 -43.61 28.26 -2.04
CA LYS A 309 -44.74 29.16 -1.80
C LYS A 309 -44.96 29.97 -3.08
N GLN A 310 -46.02 29.63 -3.81
CA GLN A 310 -46.66 30.53 -4.74
C GLN A 310 -47.63 31.38 -3.91
N ALA A 311 -47.35 32.67 -3.82
CA ALA A 311 -48.30 33.74 -3.52
C ALA A 311 -47.80 34.92 -4.36
N GLU A 312 -48.42 35.18 -5.51
CA GLU A 312 -49.47 36.20 -5.66
C GLU A 312 -48.95 37.54 -5.11
N GLY A 313 -48.49 38.48 -5.94
CA GLY A 313 -49.26 39.07 -7.02
C GLY A 313 -50.14 40.20 -6.49
N ASP A 314 -49.55 41.16 -5.76
CA ASP A 314 -50.26 42.38 -5.38
C ASP A 314 -49.97 43.47 -6.43
N LYS A 315 -50.96 43.70 -7.29
CA LYS A 315 -51.10 44.88 -8.14
C LYS A 315 -52.47 45.49 -7.85
N GLY A 316 -52.47 46.65 -7.21
CA GLY A 316 -53.35 47.77 -7.55
C GLY A 316 -54.63 47.92 -6.74
N GLY A 317 -54.63 48.96 -5.91
CA GLY A 317 -55.79 49.65 -5.35
C GLY A 317 -55.33 50.95 -4.72
#